data_AF-A0A932P9V1-F1
#
_entry.id   AF-A0A932P9V1-F1
#
_cell.length_a   1.000
_cell.length_b   1.000
_cell.length_c   1.000
_cell.angle_alpha   90.00
_cell.angle_beta   90.00
_cell.angle_gamma   90.00
#
_symmetry.space_group_name_H-M   'P 1'
#
loop_
_entity.id
_entity.type
_entity.pdbx_description
1 polymer ?
#
loop_
_entity_poly.entity_id
_entity_poly.type
_entity_poly.pdbx_seq_one_letter_code
_entity_poly.pdbx_strand_id
1 'polypeptide(L)'
;MKTLFAVAAVTLMAIAATSASAAPACEGQVAEMQAAWKAVPHPYSKLAEKKTRADHDHNAMSETYMNGQMRQAESLCKGGNDHEAMLRLDVVRAWLKLPEITHPTEHNYQPK
;
A
#
# COMPACT_ATOMS: atom_id res chain seq x y z
N MET A 1 38.44 -33.60 40.48
CA MET A 1 38.38 -32.42 39.57
C MET A 1 37.25 -32.68 38.58
N LYS A 2 36.36 -31.70 38.45
CA LYS A 2 35.11 -31.72 37.66
C LYS A 2 35.43 -31.48 36.18
N THR A 3 34.85 -32.26 35.27
CA THR A 3 34.57 -31.79 33.90
C THR A 3 33.33 -32.53 33.36
N LEU A 4 32.22 -31.79 33.34
CA LEU A 4 30.97 -32.15 32.68
C LEU A 4 31.09 -31.68 31.22
N PHE A 5 30.97 -32.58 30.25
CA PHE A 5 30.77 -32.19 28.85
C PHE A 5 29.28 -31.90 28.64
N ALA A 6 28.95 -30.62 28.55
CA ALA A 6 27.61 -30.15 28.20
C ALA A 6 27.37 -30.43 26.71
N VAL A 7 26.45 -31.32 26.41
CA VAL A 7 25.92 -31.53 25.05
C VAL A 7 25.03 -30.34 24.73
N ALA A 8 25.48 -29.51 23.79
CA ALA A 8 24.72 -28.36 23.31
C ALA A 8 23.44 -28.84 22.61
N ALA A 9 22.29 -28.53 23.22
CA ALA A 9 20.99 -28.71 22.60
C ALA A 9 20.86 -27.70 21.45
N VAL A 10 20.85 -28.21 20.22
CA VAL A 10 20.49 -27.45 19.03
C VAL A 10 18.98 -27.21 19.10
N THR A 11 18.59 -26.05 19.63
CA THR A 11 17.22 -25.56 19.51
C THR A 11 16.97 -25.19 18.05
N LEU A 12 16.34 -26.11 17.30
CA LEU A 12 15.67 -25.77 16.05
C LEU A 12 14.62 -24.70 16.36
N MET A 13 14.91 -23.45 16.01
CA MET A 13 13.88 -22.42 15.90
C MET A 13 12.96 -22.83 14.74
N ALA A 14 11.82 -23.42 15.09
CA ALA A 14 10.69 -23.48 14.19
C ALA A 14 10.25 -22.02 13.95
N ILE A 15 10.71 -21.44 12.85
CA ILE A 15 10.09 -20.25 12.28
C ILE A 15 8.72 -20.73 11.79
N ALA A 16 7.73 -20.69 12.69
CA ALA A 16 6.36 -20.67 12.26
C ALA A 16 6.26 -19.49 11.29
N ALA A 17 6.02 -19.78 10.03
CA ALA A 17 5.54 -18.83 9.05
C ALA A 17 4.15 -18.38 9.53
N THR A 18 4.14 -17.56 10.58
CA THR A 18 3.00 -16.72 10.91
C THR A 18 2.91 -15.80 9.71
N SER A 19 2.04 -16.12 8.76
CA SER A 19 1.53 -15.15 7.79
C SER A 19 1.18 -13.93 8.62
N ALA A 20 2.04 -12.89 8.57
CA ALA A 20 1.85 -11.71 9.36
C ALA A 20 0.45 -11.21 9.03
N SER A 21 -0.45 -11.27 10.02
CA SER A 21 -1.84 -10.87 9.86
C SER A 21 -1.87 -9.34 9.75
N ALA A 22 -1.54 -8.84 8.56
CA ALA A 22 -1.61 -7.44 8.16
C ALA A 22 -2.96 -7.09 7.50
N ALA A 23 -3.81 -8.12 7.26
CA ALA A 23 -5.14 -7.98 6.69
C ALA A 23 -6.05 -6.90 7.35
N PRO A 24 -6.15 -6.75 8.68
CA PRO A 24 -6.98 -5.70 9.27
C PRO A 24 -6.40 -4.29 9.07
N ALA A 25 -5.09 -4.15 8.81
CA ALA A 25 -4.47 -2.86 8.53
C ALA A 25 -4.73 -2.44 7.08
N CYS A 26 -4.62 -3.36 6.11
CA CYS A 26 -4.79 -3.05 4.70
C CYS A 26 -6.23 -2.59 4.36
N GLU A 27 -7.24 -3.35 4.80
CA GLU A 27 -8.64 -3.00 4.54
C GLU A 27 -9.03 -1.67 5.18
N GLY A 28 -8.51 -1.40 6.38
CA GLY A 28 -8.68 -0.12 7.08
C GLY A 28 -8.10 1.05 6.29
N GLN A 29 -6.88 0.93 5.79
CA GLN A 29 -6.22 1.97 4.98
C GLN A 29 -6.95 2.22 3.66
N VAL A 30 -7.43 1.16 2.99
CA VAL A 30 -8.26 1.30 1.79
C VAL A 30 -9.55 2.04 2.11
N ALA A 31 -10.25 1.67 3.18
CA ALA A 31 -11.51 2.30 3.57
C ALA A 31 -11.32 3.78 3.95
N GLU A 32 -10.27 4.10 4.73
CA GLU A 32 -9.90 5.46 5.09
C GLU A 32 -9.62 6.30 3.84
N MET A 33 -8.81 5.77 2.93
CA MET A 33 -8.45 6.47 1.70
C MET A 33 -9.65 6.66 0.77
N GLN A 34 -10.57 5.68 0.70
CA GLN A 34 -11.84 5.82 -0.04
C GLN A 34 -12.75 6.90 0.57
N ALA A 35 -12.81 6.99 1.90
CA ALA A 35 -13.57 8.02 2.59
C ALA A 35 -12.96 9.41 2.36
N ALA A 36 -11.64 9.54 2.51
CA ALA A 36 -10.90 10.77 2.25
C ALA A 36 -11.08 11.22 0.79
N TRP A 37 -10.95 10.29 -0.17
CA TRP A 37 -11.14 10.57 -1.59
C TRP A 37 -12.53 11.14 -1.90
N LYS A 38 -13.60 10.62 -1.28
CA LYS A 38 -14.96 11.16 -1.46
C LYS A 38 -15.11 12.60 -0.93
N ALA A 39 -14.31 13.00 0.05
CA ALA A 39 -14.32 14.33 0.62
C ALA A 39 -13.50 15.35 -0.19
N VAL A 40 -12.58 14.88 -1.04
CA VAL A 40 -11.80 15.73 -1.92
C VAL A 40 -12.71 16.31 -3.01
N PRO A 41 -12.71 17.63 -3.25
CA PRO A 41 -13.35 18.19 -4.42
C PRO A 41 -12.72 17.61 -5.69
N HIS A 42 -13.53 17.08 -6.60
CA HIS A 42 -13.12 16.56 -7.91
C HIS A 42 -13.55 17.52 -9.03
N PRO A 43 -13.06 18.78 -9.05
CA PRO A 43 -13.56 19.80 -9.96
C PRO A 43 -13.22 19.48 -11.42
N TYR A 44 -12.29 18.55 -11.68
CA TYR A 44 -11.83 18.24 -13.02
C TYR A 44 -12.56 17.05 -13.64
N SER A 45 -13.24 16.21 -12.84
CA SER A 45 -14.09 15.09 -13.31
C SER A 45 -15.13 15.46 -14.39
N LYS A 46 -15.38 16.76 -14.62
CA LYS A 46 -16.31 17.29 -15.63
C LYS A 46 -15.70 18.30 -16.62
N LEU A 47 -14.41 18.64 -16.52
CA LEU A 47 -13.78 19.67 -17.34
C LEU A 47 -12.68 19.06 -18.21
N ALA A 48 -12.93 19.00 -19.53
CA ALA A 48 -11.88 18.81 -20.51
C ALA A 48 -10.94 20.03 -20.46
N GLU A 49 -9.68 19.81 -20.14
CA GLU A 49 -8.71 20.83 -19.74
C GLU A 49 -8.47 21.93 -20.79
N LYS A 50 -8.32 23.17 -20.31
CA LYS A 50 -7.50 24.18 -20.98
C LYS A 50 -6.05 24.03 -20.52
N LYS A 51 -5.19 23.59 -21.44
CA LYS A 51 -3.76 23.40 -21.22
C LYS A 51 -3.05 24.74 -20.96
N THR A 52 -2.45 24.89 -19.78
CA THR A 52 -1.31 25.80 -19.59
C THR A 52 -0.14 25.04 -18.98
N ARG A 53 1.02 25.14 -19.65
CA ARG A 53 2.24 24.32 -19.54
C ARG A 53 2.99 24.42 -18.19
N ALA A 54 2.46 25.14 -17.20
CA ALA A 54 3.28 25.64 -16.08
C ALA A 54 2.97 25.04 -14.70
N ASP A 55 1.85 24.34 -14.52
CA ASP A 55 1.57 23.60 -13.29
C ASP A 55 1.24 22.15 -13.64
N HIS A 56 1.64 21.21 -12.78
CA HIS A 56 1.19 19.81 -12.85
C HIS A 56 -0.29 19.79 -12.47
N ASP A 57 -1.12 20.14 -13.43
CA ASP A 57 -2.54 20.34 -13.21
C ASP A 57 -3.21 18.99 -12.97
N HIS A 58 -3.90 18.91 -11.84
CA HIS A 58 -4.72 17.77 -11.50
C HIS A 58 -5.94 17.84 -12.44
N ASN A 59 -6.06 16.93 -13.39
CA ASN A 59 -7.08 17.01 -14.44
C ASN A 59 -7.98 15.78 -14.54
N ALA A 60 -8.95 15.82 -15.47
CA ALA A 60 -9.64 14.67 -16.08
C ALA A 60 -8.95 13.31 -15.90
N MET A 61 -7.80 13.25 -16.56
CA MET A 61 -6.99 12.04 -16.71
C MET A 61 -6.32 11.67 -15.38
N SER A 62 -5.80 12.65 -14.66
CA SER A 62 -5.15 12.47 -13.35
C SER A 62 -6.14 11.95 -12.31
N GLU A 63 -7.34 12.53 -12.19
CA GLU A 63 -8.40 12.03 -11.30
C GLU A 63 -8.84 10.60 -11.70
N THR A 64 -8.95 10.33 -13.01
CA THR A 64 -9.26 8.98 -13.51
C THR A 64 -8.17 7.97 -13.15
N TYR A 65 -6.91 8.37 -13.30
CA TYR A 65 -5.75 7.55 -12.94
C TYR A 65 -5.70 7.27 -11.43
N MET A 66 -5.96 8.29 -10.59
CA MET A 66 -6.05 8.11 -9.13
C MET A 66 -7.17 7.16 -8.72
N ASN A 67 -8.37 7.29 -9.32
CA ASN A 67 -9.44 6.32 -9.13
C ASN A 67 -9.01 4.89 -9.53
N GLY A 68 -8.20 4.75 -10.59
CA GLY A 68 -7.61 3.49 -11.00
C GLY A 68 -6.63 2.92 -9.96
N GLN A 69 -5.81 3.74 -9.32
CA GLN A 69 -4.93 3.30 -8.23
C GLN A 69 -5.74 2.80 -7.03
N MET A 70 -6.80 3.52 -6.64
CA MET A 70 -7.69 3.11 -5.54
C MET A 70 -8.33 1.73 -5.76
N ARG A 71 -8.82 1.45 -6.99
CA ARG A 71 -9.40 0.13 -7.32
C ARG A 71 -8.36 -0.98 -7.30
N GLN A 72 -7.15 -0.70 -7.79
CA GLN A 72 -6.05 -1.68 -7.74
C GLN A 72 -5.63 -1.97 -6.32
N ALA A 73 -5.53 -0.94 -5.46
CA ALA A 73 -5.24 -1.11 -4.04
C ALA A 73 -6.26 -2.06 -3.38
N GLU A 74 -7.56 -1.83 -3.60
CA GLU A 74 -8.62 -2.69 -3.07
C GLU A 74 -8.49 -4.14 -3.58
N SER A 75 -8.23 -4.33 -4.88
CA SER A 75 -8.07 -5.67 -5.44
C SER A 75 -6.83 -6.40 -4.90
N LEU A 76 -5.72 -5.69 -4.72
CA LEU A 76 -4.48 -6.24 -4.17
C LEU A 76 -4.66 -6.61 -2.71
N CYS A 77 -5.32 -5.75 -1.93
CA CYS A 77 -5.65 -5.99 -0.54
C CYS A 77 -6.51 -7.24 -0.37
N LYS A 78 -7.58 -7.37 -1.17
CA LYS A 78 -8.42 -8.58 -1.21
C LYS A 78 -7.67 -9.83 -1.66
N GLY A 79 -6.60 -9.67 -2.42
CA GLY A 79 -5.70 -10.74 -2.86
C GLY A 79 -4.59 -11.08 -1.88
N GLY A 80 -4.53 -10.44 -0.70
CA GLY A 80 -3.47 -10.63 0.30
C GLY A 80 -2.13 -10.01 -0.08
N ASN A 81 -2.09 -9.12 -1.08
CA ASN A 81 -0.89 -8.41 -1.51
C ASN A 81 -0.83 -7.01 -0.88
N ASP A 82 -0.74 -6.98 0.45
CA ASP A 82 -0.91 -5.78 1.27
C ASP A 82 0.17 -4.72 1.00
N HIS A 83 1.43 -5.14 0.79
CA HIS A 83 2.51 -4.22 0.45
C HIS A 83 2.21 -3.45 -0.84
N GLU A 84 1.87 -4.17 -1.90
CA GLU A 84 1.54 -3.56 -3.18
C GLU A 84 0.25 -2.73 -3.08
N ALA A 85 -0.73 -3.16 -2.27
CA ALA A 85 -1.92 -2.37 -2.02
C ALA A 85 -1.58 -1.01 -1.39
N MET A 86 -0.70 -0.98 -0.39
CA MET A 86 -0.29 0.28 0.26
C MET A 86 0.51 1.17 -0.69
N LEU A 87 1.41 0.62 -1.51
CA LEU A 87 2.12 1.40 -2.55
C LEU A 87 1.16 2.07 -3.53
N ARG A 88 0.05 1.42 -3.89
CA ARG A 88 -0.99 2.04 -4.73
C ARG A 88 -1.69 3.19 -4.01
N LEU A 89 -1.95 3.05 -2.70
CA LEU A 89 -2.52 4.14 -1.90
C LEU A 89 -1.54 5.32 -1.78
N ASP A 90 -0.24 5.08 -1.63
CA ASP A 90 0.77 6.13 -1.54
C ASP A 90 0.86 6.99 -2.80
N VAL A 91 0.62 6.42 -3.98
CA VAL A 91 0.48 7.21 -5.21
C VAL A 91 -0.66 8.24 -5.09
N VAL A 92 -1.80 7.84 -4.52
CA VAL A 92 -2.95 8.73 -4.32
C VAL A 92 -2.68 9.75 -3.22
N ARG A 93 -2.00 9.34 -2.15
CA ARG A 93 -1.62 10.23 -1.05
C ARG A 93 -0.61 11.27 -1.48
N ALA A 94 0.37 10.92 -2.31
CA ALA A 94 1.32 11.85 -2.91
C ALA A 94 0.60 12.90 -3.77
N TRP A 95 -0.41 12.48 -4.56
CA TRP A 95 -1.25 13.39 -5.33
C TRP A 95 -2.01 14.38 -4.44
N LEU A 96 -2.44 13.93 -3.25
CA LEU A 96 -3.09 14.77 -2.24
C LEU A 96 -2.10 15.51 -1.30
N LYS A 97 -0.79 15.35 -1.48
CA LYS A 97 0.26 15.89 -0.58
C LYS A 97 0.10 15.43 0.88
N LEU A 98 -0.30 14.17 1.07
CA LEU A 98 -0.41 13.49 2.37
C LEU A 98 0.87 12.67 2.66
N PRO A 99 1.19 12.41 3.95
CA PRO A 99 2.33 11.56 4.30
C PRO A 99 2.12 10.12 3.83
N GLU A 100 3.20 9.40 3.54
CA GLU A 100 3.17 7.98 3.16
C GLU A 100 2.60 7.07 4.26
N ILE A 101 2.01 5.95 3.86
CA ILE A 101 1.55 4.90 4.77
C ILE A 101 2.73 3.99 5.11
N THR A 102 2.86 3.65 6.39
CA THR A 102 3.77 2.58 6.79
C THR A 102 3.29 1.25 6.20
N HIS A 103 4.03 0.72 5.24
CA HIS A 103 3.74 -0.56 4.61
C HIS A 103 4.73 -1.65 5.05
N PRO A 104 4.31 -2.94 5.08
CA PRO A 104 5.23 -4.05 5.37
C PRO A 104 6.44 -4.05 4.43
N THR A 105 7.59 -4.50 4.92
CA THR A 105 8.84 -4.53 4.15
C THR A 105 8.90 -5.77 3.24
N GLU A 106 8.07 -5.90 2.22
CA GLU A 106 8.23 -6.99 1.24
C GLU A 106 7.84 -6.60 -0.19
N HIS A 107 8.85 -6.42 -1.04
CA HIS A 107 8.68 -6.49 -2.49
C HIS A 107 8.60 -7.96 -2.89
N ASN A 108 7.40 -8.53 -2.96
CA ASN A 108 7.20 -9.87 -3.54
C ASN A 108 7.35 -9.80 -5.08
N TYR A 109 8.55 -9.48 -5.53
CA TYR A 109 8.97 -9.67 -6.91
C TYR A 109 9.15 -11.17 -7.13
N GLN A 110 8.10 -11.85 -7.60
CA GLN A 110 8.24 -13.19 -8.19
C GLN A 110 8.71 -12.97 -9.64
N PRO A 111 10.00 -13.16 -9.96
CA PRO A 111 10.42 -13.15 -11.36
C PRO A 111 9.67 -14.24 -12.11
N LYS A 112 9.05 -13.87 -13.22
CA LYS A 112 8.40 -14.82 -14.15
C LYS A 112 9.42 -15.67 -14.88
#